data_AF-A0A7C1KQT0-F1
#
_entry.id   AF-A0A7C1KQT0-F1
#
_cell.length_a   1.000
_cell.length_b   1.000
_cell.length_c   1.000
_cell.angle_alpha   90.00
_cell.angle_beta   90.00
_cell.angle_gamma   90.00
#
_symmetry.space_group_name_H-M   'P 1'
#
loop_
_entity.id
_entity.type
_entity.pdbx_description
1 polymer ?
#
loop_
_entity_poly.entity_id
_entity_poly.type
_entity_poly.pdbx_seq_one_letter_code
_entity_poly.pdbx_strand_id
1 'polypeptide(L)' 'MRVNDIPEINKLSTPEKILLVEDIWDSIASNESVVPVPQSHMEELDRRLKRYESAPGNLLSLEELQARIEKRK' A
#
# COMPACT_ATOMS: atom_id res chain seq x y z
N MET A 1 -9.65 -17.27 -10.18
CA MET A 1 -8.87 -17.00 -11.41
C MET A 1 -7.41 -16.93 -11.00
N ARG A 2 -6.58 -17.85 -11.49
CA ARG A 2 -5.13 -17.87 -11.32
C ARG A 2 -4.49 -17.10 -12.47
N VAL A 3 -3.25 -16.66 -12.28
CA VAL A 3 -2.48 -15.96 -13.34
C VAL A 3 -2.40 -16.78 -14.63
N ASN A 4 -2.26 -18.10 -14.52
CA ASN A 4 -2.25 -19.03 -15.66
C ASN A 4 -3.60 -19.17 -16.37
N ASP A 5 -4.70 -18.73 -15.75
CA ASP A 5 -6.04 -18.74 -16.36
C ASP A 5 -6.25 -17.50 -17.26
N ILE A 6 -5.27 -16.58 -17.30
CA ILE A 6 -5.29 -15.37 -18.13
C ILE A 6 -4.43 -15.61 -19.37
N PRO A 7 -5.02 -15.79 -20.56
CA PRO A 7 -4.27 -15.92 -21.80
C PRO A 7 -3.32 -14.72 -21.97
N GLU A 8 -2.21 -14.91 -22.68
CA GLU A 8 -1.24 -13.85 -23.01
C GLU A 8 -0.38 -13.30 -21.85
N ILE A 9 -0.79 -13.39 -20.57
CA ILE A 9 0.05 -12.93 -19.45
C ILE A 9 1.42 -13.60 -19.43
N ASN A 10 1.48 -14.89 -19.77
CA ASN A 10 2.75 -15.62 -19.79
C ASN A 10 3.69 -15.16 -20.92
N LYS A 11 3.18 -14.46 -21.94
CA LYS A 11 3.98 -13.90 -23.03
C LYS A 11 4.60 -12.55 -22.69
N LEU A 12 4.12 -11.89 -21.65
CA LEU A 12 4.68 -10.62 -21.18
C LEU A 12 6.06 -10.86 -20.53
N SER A 13 6.99 -9.97 -20.84
CA SER A 13 8.25 -9.81 -20.12
C SER A 13 7.98 -9.35 -18.67
N THR A 14 8.98 -9.50 -17.80
CA THR A 14 8.85 -9.04 -16.40
C THR A 14 8.50 -7.56 -16.29
N PRO A 15 9.13 -6.62 -17.04
CA PRO A 15 8.74 -5.21 -17.02
C PRO A 15 7.28 -4.98 -17.43
N GLU A 16 6.80 -5.64 -18.49
CA GLU A 16 5.41 -5.51 -18.94
C GLU A 16 4.41 -6.04 -17.90
N LYS A 17 4.77 -7.12 -17.20
CA LYS A 17 3.96 -7.63 -16.08
C LYS A 17 3.87 -6.63 -14.94
N ILE A 18 4.96 -5.92 -14.63
CA ILE A 18 4.98 -4.89 -13.58
C ILE A 18 4.05 -3.74 -13.97
N LEU A 19 4.16 -3.24 -15.21
CA LEU A 19 3.28 -2.18 -15.72
C LEU A 19 1.81 -2.60 -15.70
N LEU A 20 1.51 -3.83 -16.14
CA LEU A 20 0.15 -4.36 -16.09
C LEU A 20 -0.39 -4.45 -14.66
N VAL A 21 0.43 -4.84 -13.69
CA VAL A 21 0.03 -4.86 -12.27
C VAL A 21 -0.28 -3.46 -11.77
N GLU A 22 0.52 -2.45 -12.15
CA GLU A 22 0.28 -1.05 -11.83
C GLU A 22 -1.04 -0.54 -12.43
N ASP A 23 -1.26 -0.73 -13.73
CA ASP A 23 -2.49 -0.32 -14.42
C ASP A 23 -3.75 -0.95 -13.81
N ILE A 24 -3.68 -2.25 -13.46
CA ILE A 24 -4.78 -2.95 -12.78
C ILE A 24 -5.00 -2.36 -11.39
N TRP A 25 -3.93 -2.07 -10.66
CA TRP A 25 -4.01 -1.50 -9.32
C TRP A 25 -4.66 -0.12 -9.33
N ASP A 26 -4.27 0.75 -10.28
CA ASP A 26 -4.87 2.07 -10.48
C ASP A 26 -6.36 1.97 -10.83
N SER A 27 -6.73 1.01 -11.68
CA SER A 27 -8.13 0.74 -12.02
C SER A 27 -8.96 0.31 -10.80
N ILE A 28 -8.40 -0.56 -9.94
CA ILE A 28 -9.06 -0.98 -8.70
C ILE A 28 -9.22 0.21 -7.75
N ALA A 29 -8.14 0.99 -7.55
CA ALA A 29 -8.12 2.14 -6.66
C ALA A 29 -9.10 3.24 -7.09
N SER A 30 -9.33 3.41 -8.40
CA SER A 30 -10.32 4.37 -8.92
C SER A 30 -11.77 4.05 -8.52
N ASN A 31 -12.06 2.84 -8.06
CA ASN A 31 -13.39 2.36 -7.69
C ASN A 31 -13.49 2.01 -6.19
N GLU A 32 -13.00 2.91 -5.33
CA GLU A 32 -12.90 2.72 -3.88
C GLU A 32 -14.24 2.32 -3.20
N SER A 33 -15.39 2.71 -3.79
CA SER A 33 -16.72 2.40 -3.26
C SER A 33 -17.15 0.93 -3.39
N VAL A 34 -16.46 0.12 -4.21
CA VAL A 34 -16.80 -1.29 -4.45
C VAL A 34 -16.49 -2.17 -3.24
N VAL A 35 -15.48 -1.81 -2.45
CA VAL A 35 -15.10 -2.52 -1.23
C VAL A 35 -15.03 -1.50 -0.09
N PRO A 36 -16.14 -1.29 0.64
CA PRO A 36 -16.15 -0.31 1.72
C PRO A 36 -15.20 -0.74 2.84
N VAL A 37 -14.48 0.23 3.41
CA VAL A 37 -13.67 0.00 4.60
C VAL A 37 -14.60 -0.29 5.79
N PRO A 38 -14.45 -1.44 6.48
CA PRO A 38 -15.26 -1.72 7.65
C PRO A 38 -15.08 -0.66 8.73
N GLN A 39 -16.17 -0.30 9.40
CA GLN A 39 -16.14 0.68 10.49
C GLN A 39 -15.14 0.28 11.59
N SER A 40 -15.02 -1.01 11.90
CA SER A 40 -14.04 -1.52 12.87
C SER A 40 -12.59 -1.25 12.48
N HIS A 41 -12.27 -1.19 11.18
CA HIS A 41 -10.93 -0.83 10.71
C HIS A 41 -10.69 0.66 10.89
N MET A 42 -11.68 1.50 10.57
CA MET A 42 -11.61 2.96 10.78
C MET A 42 -11.40 3.28 12.27
N GLU A 43 -12.17 2.65 13.16
CA GLU A 43 -12.04 2.81 14.61
C GLU A 43 -10.66 2.40 15.14
N GLU A 44 -10.09 1.31 14.61
CA GLU A 44 -8.74 0.88 14.98
C GLU A 44 -7.66 1.85 14.47
N LEU A 45 -7.82 2.39 13.27
CA LEU A 45 -6.92 3.41 12.73
C LEU A 45 -6.95 4.68 13.59
N ASP A 46 -8.14 5.17 13.95
CA ASP A 46 -8.31 6.32 14.84
C ASP A 46 -7.70 6.08 16.21
N ARG A 47 -7.88 4.87 16.77
CA ARG A 47 -7.29 4.48 18.05
C ARG A 47 -5.76 4.50 17.99
N ARG A 48 -5.17 3.98 16.91
CA ARG A 48 -3.71 3.96 16.72
C ARG A 48 -3.15 5.36 16.50
N LEU A 49 -3.85 6.19 15.74
CA LEU A 49 -3.46 7.57 15.48
C LEU A 49 -3.45 8.38 16.78
N LYS A 50 -4.53 8.35 17.56
CA LYS A 50 -4.59 9.02 18.88
C LYS A 50 -3.49 8.55 19.82
N ARG A 51 -3.20 7.25 19.83
CA ARG A 51 -2.10 6.70 20.62
C ARG A 51 -0.76 7.29 20.19
N TYR A 52 -0.49 7.33 18.88
CA TYR A 52 0.72 7.94 18.32
C TYR A 52 0.82 9.43 18.68
N GLU A 53 -0.25 10.20 18.49
CA GLU A 53 -0.26 11.64 18.80
C GLU A 53 -0.03 11.92 20.29
N SER A 54 -0.58 11.08 21.18
CA SER A 54 -0.42 11.22 22.63
C SER A 54 0.96 10.78 23.14
N ALA A 55 1.57 9.78 22.49
CA ALA A 55 2.85 9.20 22.88
C ALA A 55 3.49 8.48 21.67
N PRO A 56 4.24 9.21 20.83
CA PRO A 56 4.78 8.69 19.57
C PRO A 56 5.70 7.46 19.74
N GLY A 57 6.33 7.34 20.91
CA GLY A 57 7.28 6.28 21.21
C GLY A 57 8.50 6.34 20.28
N ASN A 58 8.80 5.22 19.60
CA ASN A 58 9.92 5.09 18.66
C ASN A 58 9.51 5.25 17.19
N LEU A 59 8.29 5.71 16.92
CA LEU A 59 7.83 5.97 15.56
C LEU A 59 8.52 7.21 15.02
N LEU A 60 8.92 7.15 13.76
CA LEU A 60 9.62 8.23 13.07
C LEU A 60 8.66 8.89 12.08
N SER A 61 8.75 10.20 11.93
CA SER A 61 8.25 10.87 10.74
C SER A 61 8.98 10.36 9.49
N LEU A 62 8.43 10.63 8.31
CA LEU A 62 9.08 10.24 7.06
C LEU A 62 10.46 10.90 6.92
N GLU A 63 10.55 12.17 7.31
CA GLU A 63 11.78 12.96 7.31
C GLU A 63 12.81 12.38 8.30
N GLU A 64 12.38 12.01 9.51
CA GLU A 64 13.23 11.38 10.52
C GLU A 64 13.75 10.01 10.05
N LEU A 65 12.90 9.22 9.39
CA LEU A 65 13.29 7.95 8.79
C LEU A 65 14.34 8.15 7.69
N GLN A 66 14.10 9.10 6.77
CA GLN A 66 15.02 9.42 5.68
C GLN A 66 16.40 9.84 6.22
N ALA A 67 16.43 10.80 7.15
CA ALA A 67 17.66 11.27 7.78
C ALA A 67 18.43 10.13 8.48
N ARG A 68 17.72 9.17 9.07
CA ARG A 68 18.36 8.02 9.73
C ARG A 68 18.94 7.01 8.75
N ILE A 69 18.30 6.81 7.60
CA ILE A 69 18.83 5.95 6.52
C ILE A 69 20.08 6.57 5.90
N GLU A 70 20.06 7.88 5.66
CA GLU A 70 21.20 8.61 5.10
C GLU A 70 22.43 8.58 6.01
N LYS A 71 22.24 8.75 7.34
CA LYS A 71 23.33 8.65 8.32
C LYS A 71 23.97 7.26 8.44
N ARG A 72 23.37 6.21 7.88
CA ARG A 72 23.91 4.84 7.88
C ARG A 72 24.73 4.50 6.64
N LYS A 73 24.70 5.38 5.62
CA LYS A 73 25.60 5.29 4.46
C LYS A 73 26.93 5.94 4.80
#